data_AF-A0A7J4EMF3-F1
#
_entry.id   AF-A0A7J4EMF3-F1
#
_cell.length_a   1.000
_cell.length_b   1.000
_cell.length_c   1.000
_cell.angle_alpha   90.00
_cell.angle_beta   90.00
_cell.angle_gamma   90.00
#
_symmetry.space_group_name_H-M   'P 1'
#
loop_
_entity.id
_entity.type
_entity.pdbx_description
1 polymer ?
#
loop_
_entity_poly.entity_id
_entity_poly.type
_entity_poly.pdbx_seq_one_letter_code
_entity_poly.pdbx_strand_id
1 'polypeptide(L)' 'SPLIGSALLANTNGYVVGSETTGYELGRIEDALGFI' A
#
# COMPACT_ATOMS: atom_id res chain seq x y z
N SER A 1 18.15 -2.35 -1.70
CA SER A 1 16.70 -2.63 -1.87
C SER A 1 15.92 -1.69 -1.00
N PRO A 2 14.97 -0.89 -1.53
CA PRO A 2 13.93 -0.36 -0.66
C PRO A 2 13.08 -1.54 -0.20
N LEU A 3 12.85 -1.66 1.11
CA LEU A 3 11.96 -2.67 1.69
C LEU A 3 10.52 -2.33 1.31
N ILE A 4 10.07 -2.76 0.14
CA ILE A 4 8.64 -2.87 -0.16
C ILE A 4 8.20 -4.22 0.40
N GLY A 5 7.42 -4.27 1.47
CA GLY A 5 6.66 -5.49 1.76
C GLY A 5 6.95 -6.25 3.05
N SER A 6 7.15 -5.58 4.19
CA SER A 6 6.68 -6.14 5.47
C SER A 6 5.32 -5.56 5.90
N ALA A 7 4.87 -4.48 5.27
CA ALA A 7 3.77 -3.66 5.75
C ALA A 7 2.62 -3.49 4.74
N LEU A 8 2.47 -4.37 3.74
CA LEU A 8 1.36 -4.33 2.77
C LEU A 8 0.93 -5.76 2.38
N LEU A 9 -0.34 -6.07 2.59
CA LEU A 9 -1.02 -7.26 2.07
C LEU A 9 -2.16 -6.80 1.16
N ALA A 10 -2.28 -7.35 -0.05
CA ALA A 10 -3.34 -6.99 -0.97
C ALA A 10 -3.96 -8.23 -1.64
N ASN A 11 -5.24 -8.12 -1.98
CA ASN A 11 -5.96 -9.08 -2.81
C ASN A 11 -7.03 -8.35 -3.64
N THR A 12 -7.83 -9.10 -4.40
CA THR A 12 -8.87 -8.53 -5.28
C THR A 12 -10.01 -7.82 -4.55
N ASN A 13 -10.09 -7.91 -3.22
CA ASN A 13 -11.10 -7.26 -2.41
C ASN A 13 -10.57 -6.01 -1.69
N GLY A 14 -9.27 -5.76 -1.71
CA GLY A 14 -8.67 -4.63 -1.00
C GLY A 14 -7.23 -4.88 -0.54
N TYR A 15 -6.78 -4.06 0.39
CA TYR A 15 -5.43 -4.11 0.94
C TYR A 15 -5.39 -3.64 2.39
N VAL A 16 -4.33 -4.03 3.09
CA VAL A 16 -4.03 -3.63 4.47
C VAL A 16 -2.59 -3.17 4.53
N VAL A 17 -2.35 -2.03 5.17
CA VAL A 17 -1.00 -1.48 5.41
C VAL A 17 -0.68 -1.35 6.89
N GLY A 18 0.61 -1.22 7.20
CA GLY A 18 1.08 -0.86 8.53
C GLY A 18 0.59 0.52 8.97
N SER A 19 0.43 0.73 10.28
CA SER A 19 -0.08 1.99 10.83
C SER A 19 0.86 3.19 10.67
N GLU A 20 2.13 2.93 10.37
CA GLU A 20 3.15 3.97 10.15
C GLU A 20 3.22 4.42 8.68
N THR A 21 2.42 3.83 7.78
CA THR A 21 2.38 4.24 6.38
C THR A 21 1.82 5.67 6.26
N THR A 22 2.60 6.53 5.62
CA THR A 22 2.24 7.94 5.42
C THR A 22 1.18 8.11 4.33
N GLY A 23 0.49 9.25 4.32
CA GLY A 23 -0.49 9.57 3.27
C GLY A 23 0.10 9.60 1.85
N TYR A 24 1.36 10.03 1.70
CA TYR A 24 2.04 10.04 0.40
C TYR A 24 2.30 8.61 -0.12
N GLU A 25 2.70 7.70 0.76
CA GLU A 25 2.90 6.29 0.43
C GLU A 25 1.56 5.60 0.13
N LEU A 26 0.50 5.92 0.90
CA LEU A 26 -0.85 5.44 0.63
C LEU A 26 -1.32 5.81 -0.77
N GLY A 27 -1.17 7.07 -1.19
CA GLY A 27 -1.55 7.49 -2.55
C GLY A 27 -0.79 6.71 -3.64
N ARG A 28 0.50 6.42 -3.44
CA ARG A 28 1.28 5.59 -4.38
C ARG A 28 0.81 4.14 -4.43
N ILE A 29 0.35 3.59 -3.31
CA ILE A 29 -0.23 2.24 -3.23
C ILE A 29 -1.59 2.21 -3.93
N GLU A 30 -2.44 3.21 -3.69
CA GLU A 30 -3.76 3.33 -4.31
C GLU A 30 -3.67 3.45 -5.84
N ASP A 31 -2.76 4.29 -6.35
CA ASP A 31 -2.46 4.38 -7.78
C ASP A 31 -2.02 3.03 -8.36
N ALA A 32 -1.13 2.31 -7.66
CA ALA A 32 -0.57 1.04 -8.14
C ALA A 32 -1.60 -0.10 -8.11
N LEU A 33 -2.55 -0.07 -7.19
CA LEU A 33 -3.63 -1.04 -7.06
C LEU A 33 -4.87 -0.66 -7.88
N GLY A 34 -4.91 0.53 -8.47
CA GLY A 34 -6.02 1.01 -9.30
C GLY A 34 -7.26 1.41 -8.49
N PHE A 35 -7.06 1.89 -7.25
CA PHE A 35 -8.13 2.47 -6.45
C PHE A 35 -8.40 3.95 -6.78
N ILE A 36 -7.48 4.61 -7.51
CA ILE A 36 -7.57 6.00 -7.99
C ILE A 36 -7.09 6.05 -9.45
#